data_AF-A0A8J8EXK1-F1
#
_entry.id   AF-A0A8J8EXK1-F1
#
_cell.length_a   1.000
_cell.length_b   1.000
_cell.length_c   1.000
_cell.angle_alpha   90.00
_cell.angle_beta   90.00
_cell.angle_gamma   90.00
#
_symmetry.space_group_name_H-M   'P 1'
#
loop_
_entity.id
_entity.type
_entity.pdbx_description
1 polymer ?
#
loop_
_entity_poly.entity_id
_entity_poly.type
_entity_poly.pdbx_seq_one_letter_code
_entity_poly.pdbx_strand_id
1 'polypeptide(L)'
;MDWVMIAIIAIVVLMGTALSAYMISNTINNQMGELYAVLLEKEMKEGRKPATAPSRTKKEETSIVEQKKTNVSGVNEEELIKKLRQVIDEKVERVLDEAKHRKEKLLMLLDVARGYTLGYITEDEYNAFLMKVLSELDEFKRLWLARFPSQRDREKLNLMINYITKTKLPIVLKSKDGKETINLPPEEALIRITSNINSAVNILDELISSRGENPAVTPLEVKLSQECGQLRAKVEKLEKQLEEYSALT
;
A
#
# COMPACT_ATOMS: atom_id res chain seq x y z
N MET A 1 17.14 -38.07 21.18
CA MET A 1 17.13 -37.07 20.10
C MET A 1 18.56 -36.60 19.94
N ASP A 2 19.20 -37.04 18.86
CA ASP A 2 20.65 -36.97 18.71
C ASP A 2 21.13 -35.57 18.37
N TRP A 3 22.22 -35.15 19.01
CA TRP A 3 22.92 -33.88 18.81
C TRP A 3 23.24 -33.58 17.34
N VAL A 4 23.40 -34.62 16.53
CA VAL A 4 23.61 -34.54 15.07
C VAL A 4 22.39 -33.94 14.36
N MET A 5 21.17 -34.28 14.79
CA MET A 5 19.95 -33.76 14.17
C MET A 5 19.77 -32.27 14.46
N ILE A 6 20.14 -31.83 15.66
CA ILE A 6 20.12 -30.41 16.06
C ILE A 6 21.13 -29.60 15.22
N ALA A 7 22.32 -30.14 14.99
CA ALA A 7 23.34 -29.50 14.16
C ALA A 7 22.90 -29.35 12.69
N ILE A 8 22.22 -30.35 12.12
CA ILE A 8 21.72 -30.30 10.74
C ILE A 8 20.62 -29.23 10.61
N ILE A 9 19.68 -29.17 11.57
CA ILE A 9 18.60 -28.17 11.56
C ILE A 9 19.18 -26.76 11.65
N ALA A 10 20.21 -26.54 12.49
CA ALA A 10 20.85 -25.24 12.62
C ALA A 10 21.51 -24.77 11.29
N ILE A 11 22.15 -25.67 10.55
CA ILE A 11 22.79 -25.35 9.26
C ILE A 11 21.76 -25.02 8.19
N VAL A 12 20.64 -25.76 8.13
CA VAL A 12 19.56 -25.52 7.16
C VAL A 12 18.88 -24.17 7.43
N VAL A 13 18.67 -23.82 8.70
CA VAL A 13 18.09 -22.51 9.06
C VAL A 13 19.04 -21.37 8.69
N LEU A 14 20.34 -21.51 8.91
CA LEU A 14 21.33 -20.50 8.55
C LEU A 14 21.48 -20.31 7.04
N MET A 15 21.42 -21.38 6.25
CA MET A 15 21.43 -21.25 4.79
C MET A 15 20.13 -20.64 4.25
N GLY A 16 18.97 -20.99 4.84
CA GLY A 16 17.69 -20.39 4.46
C GLY A 16 17.62 -18.89 4.72
N THR A 17 18.18 -18.42 5.85
CA THR A 17 18.25 -16.98 6.16
C THR A 17 19.24 -16.24 5.27
N ALA A 18 20.38 -16.84 4.93
CA ALA A 18 21.34 -16.24 3.99
C ALA A 18 20.76 -16.09 2.56
N LEU A 19 20.07 -17.11 2.07
CA LEU A 19 19.43 -17.10 0.74
C LEU A 19 18.28 -16.08 0.65
N SER A 20 17.46 -15.98 1.70
CA SER A 20 16.37 -14.99 1.75
C SER A 20 16.90 -13.57 1.84
N ALA A 21 17.96 -13.32 2.63
CA ALA A 21 18.63 -12.02 2.67
C ALA A 21 19.23 -11.64 1.31
N TYR A 22 19.83 -12.60 0.60
CA TYR A 22 20.38 -12.37 -0.75
C TYR A 22 19.28 -12.03 -1.78
N MET A 23 18.15 -12.74 -1.78
CA MET A 23 17.02 -12.45 -2.66
C MET A 23 16.38 -11.08 -2.39
N ILE A 24 16.28 -10.68 -1.11
CA ILE A 24 15.76 -9.37 -0.72
C ILE A 24 16.73 -8.25 -1.15
N SER A 25 18.04 -8.48 -1.02
CA SER A 25 19.05 -7.49 -1.43
C SER A 25 19.05 -7.27 -2.95
N ASN A 26 18.88 -8.33 -3.75
CA ASN A 26 18.87 -8.23 -5.21
C ASN A 26 17.57 -7.58 -5.76
N THR A 27 16.44 -7.73 -5.06
CA THR A 27 15.16 -7.09 -5.44
C THR A 27 15.10 -5.62 -5.03
N ILE A 28 15.73 -5.24 -3.91
CA ILE A 28 15.82 -3.84 -3.46
C ILE A 28 16.73 -3.03 -4.39
N ASN A 29 17.84 -3.59 -4.87
CA ASN A 29 18.77 -2.87 -5.74
C ASN A 29 18.13 -2.50 -7.10
N ASN A 30 17.25 -3.37 -7.62
CA ASN A 30 16.56 -3.14 -8.90
C ASN A 30 15.41 -2.12 -8.80
N GLN A 31 14.78 -1.97 -7.62
CA GLN A 31 13.68 -1.01 -7.42
C GLN A 31 14.16 0.37 -6.94
N MET A 32 15.30 0.43 -6.25
CA MET A 32 15.95 1.70 -5.88
C MET A 32 16.43 2.48 -7.10
N GLY A 33 16.94 1.81 -8.14
CA GLY A 33 17.40 2.47 -9.37
C GLY A 33 16.30 3.24 -10.10
N GLU A 34 15.08 2.70 -10.14
CA GLU A 34 13.92 3.36 -10.76
C GLU A 34 13.41 4.55 -9.94
N LEU A 35 13.45 4.46 -8.60
CA LEU A 35 13.07 5.57 -7.70
C LEU A 35 14.07 6.73 -7.77
N TYR A 36 15.37 6.45 -7.83
CA TYR A 36 16.39 7.49 -8.03
C TYR A 36 16.32 8.12 -9.42
N ALA A 37 16.04 7.33 -10.47
CA ALA A 37 15.86 7.86 -11.82
C ALA A 37 14.62 8.78 -11.93
N VAL A 38 13.51 8.42 -11.28
CA VAL A 38 12.29 9.24 -11.25
C VAL A 38 12.48 10.52 -10.44
N LEU A 39 13.25 10.49 -9.35
CA LEU A 39 13.58 11.69 -8.57
C LEU A 39 14.53 12.63 -9.34
N LEU A 40 15.51 12.07 -10.07
CA LEU A 40 16.44 12.84 -10.91
C LEU A 40 15.73 13.47 -12.13
N GLU A 41 14.81 12.74 -12.77
CA GLU A 41 13.99 13.30 -13.86
C GLU A 41 13.06 14.42 -13.38
N LYS A 42 12.60 14.35 -12.13
CA LYS A 42 11.71 15.37 -11.56
C LYS A 42 12.49 16.65 -11.23
N GLU A 43 13.73 16.55 -10.73
CA GLU A 43 14.62 17.71 -10.59
C GLU A 43 15.00 18.33 -11.95
N MET A 44 15.17 17.54 -13.01
CA MET A 44 15.47 18.08 -14.34
C MET A 44 14.26 18.72 -15.04
N LYS A 45 13.02 18.37 -14.65
CA LYS A 45 11.78 18.93 -15.25
C LYS A 45 11.26 20.18 -14.54
N GLU A 46 11.56 20.40 -13.26
CA GLU A 46 11.10 21.59 -12.52
C GLU A 46 12.08 22.80 -12.57
N GLY A 47 13.20 22.68 -13.29
CA GLY A 47 14.26 23.72 -13.36
C GLY A 47 14.43 24.48 -14.68
N ARG A 48 13.49 24.48 -15.63
CA ARG A 48 13.68 25.17 -16.94
C ARG A 48 12.98 26.53 -17.04
N LYS A 49 13.70 27.59 -16.65
CA LYS A 49 13.65 28.89 -17.36
C LYS A 49 14.48 28.76 -18.65
N PRO A 50 14.06 29.36 -19.79
CA PRO A 50 14.71 29.14 -21.06
C PRO A 50 15.97 30.00 -21.15
N ALA A 51 17.15 29.38 -21.20
CA ALA A 51 18.38 30.04 -21.60
C ALA A 51 18.84 29.45 -22.94
N THR A 52 18.71 30.31 -23.94
CA THR A 52 19.43 30.50 -25.20
C THR A 52 20.53 29.49 -25.61
N ALA A 53 20.54 29.22 -26.92
CA ALA A 53 21.35 28.28 -27.71
C ALA A 53 22.89 28.28 -27.50
N PRO A 54 23.58 27.19 -27.92
CA PRO A 54 24.99 26.94 -27.60
C PRO A 54 25.95 27.57 -28.61
N SER A 55 27.05 28.15 -28.13
CA SER A 55 28.20 28.52 -28.96
C SER A 55 29.48 27.85 -28.46
N ARG A 56 30.27 27.38 -29.42
CA ARG A 56 31.47 26.55 -29.29
C ARG A 56 32.69 27.31 -28.75
N THR A 57 33.64 26.50 -28.27
CA THR A 57 35.13 26.59 -28.41
C THR A 57 35.97 27.19 -27.27
N LYS A 58 36.81 26.31 -26.66
CA LYS A 58 38.27 26.41 -26.33
C LYS A 58 38.54 25.76 -24.97
N LYS A 59 39.20 24.59 -24.96
CA LYS A 59 40.66 24.35 -24.82
C LYS A 59 41.15 24.47 -23.36
N GLU A 60 41.61 23.31 -22.88
CA GLU A 60 42.52 23.02 -21.77
C GLU A 60 43.26 24.20 -21.15
N GLU A 61 43.23 24.28 -19.82
CA GLU A 61 44.45 24.39 -19.03
C GLU A 61 44.25 23.82 -17.62
N THR A 62 45.30 23.13 -17.19
CA THR A 62 45.48 22.41 -15.95
C THR A 62 45.53 23.35 -14.76
N SER A 63 44.60 23.19 -13.81
CA SER A 63 44.76 23.71 -12.46
C SER A 63 44.11 22.74 -11.48
N ILE A 64 44.94 22.26 -10.57
CA ILE A 64 44.61 21.40 -9.43
C ILE A 64 43.36 21.95 -8.74
N VAL A 65 42.21 21.31 -8.96
CA VAL A 65 41.00 21.58 -8.20
C VAL A 65 41.14 20.78 -6.93
N GLU A 66 41.49 21.47 -5.84
CA GLU A 66 41.11 21.06 -4.49
C GLU A 66 39.72 20.46 -4.57
N GLN A 67 39.61 19.17 -4.22
CA GLN A 67 38.32 18.55 -3.95
C GLN A 67 37.65 19.40 -2.87
N LYS A 68 36.84 20.35 -3.33
CA LYS A 68 35.82 21.01 -2.55
C LYS A 68 34.98 19.86 -2.04
N LYS A 69 35.23 19.46 -0.80
CA LYS A 69 34.27 18.73 0.01
C LYS A 69 33.02 19.57 -0.09
N THR A 70 32.13 19.18 -1.00
CA THR A 70 30.72 19.52 -0.90
C THR A 70 30.28 18.88 0.39
N ASN A 71 30.47 19.63 1.48
CA ASN A 71 29.68 19.48 2.68
C ASN A 71 28.24 19.62 2.22
N VAL A 72 27.62 18.51 1.87
CA VAL A 72 26.17 18.33 1.91
C VAL A 72 25.82 18.24 3.41
N SER A 73 26.12 19.30 4.16
CA SER A 73 25.66 19.46 5.53
C SER A 73 24.54 20.48 5.48
N GLY A 74 23.32 20.04 5.74
CA GLY A 74 22.19 20.95 5.91
C GLY A 74 20.98 20.67 5.03
N VAL A 75 20.80 19.45 4.51
CA VAL A 75 19.42 19.02 4.34
C VAL A 75 18.97 18.54 5.71
N ASN A 76 18.18 19.38 6.37
CA ASN A 76 17.61 19.11 7.68
C ASN A 76 16.78 17.83 7.56
N GLU A 77 17.29 16.70 8.07
CA GLU A 77 16.63 15.38 8.00
C GLU A 77 15.18 15.47 8.50
N GLU A 78 14.93 16.36 9.46
CA GLU A 78 13.61 16.67 10.00
C GLU A 78 12.67 17.34 8.99
N GLU A 79 13.16 18.21 8.11
CA GLU A 79 12.37 18.77 7.00
C GLU A 79 12.06 17.75 5.91
N LEU A 80 13.01 16.85 5.59
CA LEU A 80 12.75 15.75 4.66
C LEU A 80 11.72 14.77 5.21
N ILE A 81 11.83 14.41 6.49
CA ILE A 81 10.84 13.57 7.19
C ILE A 81 9.48 14.26 7.21
N LYS A 82 9.42 15.57 7.46
CA LYS A 82 8.18 16.34 7.47
C LYS A 82 7.53 16.39 6.08
N LYS A 83 8.31 16.61 5.01
CA LYS A 83 7.82 16.58 3.63
C LYS A 83 7.36 15.18 3.21
N LEU A 84 8.08 14.13 3.64
CA LEU A 84 7.69 12.73 3.41
C LEU A 84 6.38 12.40 4.10
N ARG A 85 6.21 12.78 5.36
CA ARG A 85 4.95 12.62 6.11
C ARG A 85 3.80 13.34 5.42
N GLN A 86 3.98 14.60 5.03
CA GLN A 86 2.94 15.36 4.34
C GLN A 86 2.47 14.69 3.04
N VAL A 87 3.40 14.19 2.21
CA VAL A 87 3.06 13.48 0.97
C VAL A 87 2.40 12.12 1.25
N ILE A 88 2.80 11.45 2.34
CA ILE A 88 2.22 10.20 2.82
C ILE A 88 0.79 10.43 3.28
N ASP A 89 0.55 11.47 4.07
CA ASP A 89 -0.75 11.84 4.65
C ASP A 89 -1.73 12.23 3.54
N GLU A 90 -1.33 13.08 2.59
CA GLU A 90 -2.16 13.45 1.44
C GLU A 90 -2.56 12.24 0.59
N LYS A 91 -1.66 11.26 0.44
CA LYS A 91 -1.98 10.02 -0.30
C LYS A 91 -2.87 9.08 0.49
N VAL A 92 -2.75 9.04 1.82
CA VAL A 92 -3.62 8.27 2.71
C VAL A 92 -5.02 8.85 2.69
N GLU A 93 -5.15 10.17 2.77
CA GLU A 93 -6.43 10.87 2.72
C GLU A 93 -7.19 10.55 1.43
N ARG A 94 -6.52 10.60 0.26
CA ARG A 94 -7.13 10.19 -1.02
C ARG A 94 -7.64 8.76 -1.04
N VAL A 95 -6.91 7.81 -0.42
CA VAL A 95 -7.34 6.41 -0.35
C VAL A 95 -8.53 6.25 0.59
N LEU A 96 -8.59 7.02 1.67
CA LEU A 96 -9.73 7.04 2.59
C LEU A 96 -10.97 7.66 1.94
N ASP A 97 -10.80 8.73 1.16
CA ASP A 97 -11.90 9.32 0.40
C ASP A 97 -12.41 8.39 -0.69
N GLU A 98 -11.51 7.69 -1.38
CA GLU A 98 -11.89 6.62 -2.30
C GLU A 98 -12.70 5.53 -1.59
N ALA A 99 -12.29 5.13 -0.38
CA ALA A 99 -13.02 4.14 0.41
C ALA A 99 -14.43 4.62 0.79
N LYS A 100 -14.60 5.90 1.14
CA LYS A 100 -15.93 6.51 1.37
C LYS A 100 -16.76 6.52 0.09
N HIS A 101 -16.15 6.85 -1.05
CA HIS A 101 -16.86 6.82 -2.33
C HIS A 101 -17.31 5.39 -2.71
N ARG A 102 -16.49 4.36 -2.45
CA ARG A 102 -16.90 2.97 -2.64
C ARG A 102 -18.02 2.55 -1.70
N LYS A 103 -18.05 3.06 -0.47
CA LYS A 103 -19.19 2.87 0.44
C LYS A 103 -20.47 3.47 -0.14
N GLU A 104 -20.43 4.69 -0.68
CA GLU A 104 -21.58 5.31 -1.35
C GLU A 104 -22.06 4.47 -2.54
N LYS A 105 -21.14 3.93 -3.36
CA LYS A 105 -21.48 3.03 -4.47
C LYS A 105 -22.16 1.74 -4.01
N LEU A 106 -21.75 1.17 -2.88
CA LEU A 106 -22.42 0.01 -2.30
C LEU A 106 -23.83 0.34 -1.83
N LEU A 107 -24.05 1.53 -1.26
CA LEU A 107 -25.40 1.98 -0.90
C LEU A 107 -26.25 2.23 -2.15
N MET A 108 -25.68 2.78 -3.22
CA MET A 108 -26.37 2.92 -4.50
C MET A 108 -26.76 1.55 -5.08
N LEU A 109 -25.92 0.53 -4.95
CA LEU A 109 -26.26 -0.84 -5.35
C LEU A 109 -27.49 -1.38 -4.59
N LEU A 110 -27.64 -1.02 -3.31
CA LEU A 110 -28.82 -1.36 -2.52
C LEU A 110 -30.08 -0.67 -3.06
N ASP A 111 -29.98 0.60 -3.47
CA ASP A 111 -31.10 1.33 -4.07
C ASP A 111 -31.49 0.75 -5.43
N VAL A 112 -30.52 0.34 -6.25
CA VAL A 112 -30.77 -0.38 -7.51
C VAL A 112 -31.43 -1.74 -7.24
N ALA A 113 -31.01 -2.46 -6.18
CA ALA A 113 -31.66 -3.71 -5.77
C ALA A 113 -33.12 -3.51 -5.36
N ARG A 114 -33.44 -2.42 -4.65
CA ARG A 114 -34.83 -2.02 -4.36
C ARG A 114 -35.60 -1.70 -5.63
N GLY A 115 -34.98 -0.97 -6.57
CA GLY A 115 -35.56 -0.67 -7.88
C GLY A 115 -35.93 -1.93 -8.66
N TYR A 116 -35.09 -2.97 -8.61
CA TYR A 116 -35.39 -4.28 -9.19
C TYR A 116 -36.62 -4.92 -8.56
N THR A 117 -36.72 -4.92 -7.22
CA THR A 117 -37.85 -5.56 -6.52
C THR A 117 -39.19 -4.87 -6.76
N LEU A 118 -39.16 -3.56 -7.01
CA LEU A 118 -40.32 -2.77 -7.36
C LEU A 118 -40.66 -2.84 -8.86
N GLY A 119 -39.85 -3.54 -9.66
CA GLY A 119 -40.05 -3.71 -11.10
C GLY A 119 -39.62 -2.50 -11.95
N TYR A 120 -38.92 -1.52 -11.37
CA TYR A 120 -38.40 -0.36 -12.10
C TYR A 120 -37.11 -0.66 -12.86
N ILE A 121 -36.40 -1.71 -12.45
CA ILE A 121 -35.10 -2.12 -13.00
C ILE A 121 -35.18 -3.59 -13.37
N THR A 122 -34.65 -3.94 -14.53
CA THR A 122 -34.58 -5.33 -14.98
C THR A 122 -33.43 -6.08 -14.30
N GLU A 123 -33.49 -7.41 -14.34
CA GLU A 123 -32.42 -8.26 -13.81
C GLU A 123 -31.06 -7.95 -14.45
N ASP A 124 -31.05 -7.77 -15.78
CA ASP A 124 -29.85 -7.49 -16.56
C ASP A 124 -29.23 -6.13 -16.21
N GLU A 125 -30.05 -5.11 -16.01
CA GLU A 125 -29.58 -3.78 -15.59
C GLU A 125 -28.96 -3.80 -14.19
N TYR A 126 -29.59 -4.51 -13.25
CA TYR A 126 -29.02 -4.71 -11.92
C TYR A 126 -27.68 -5.46 -12.01
N ASN A 127 -27.64 -6.57 -12.75
CA ASN A 127 -26.44 -7.39 -12.88
C ASN A 127 -25.31 -6.63 -13.59
N ALA A 128 -25.61 -5.79 -14.57
CA ALA A 128 -24.64 -4.92 -15.23
C ALA A 128 -24.06 -3.88 -14.25
N PHE A 129 -24.91 -3.25 -13.43
CA PHE A 129 -24.47 -2.32 -12.39
C PHE A 129 -23.62 -3.02 -11.32
N LEU A 130 -24.03 -4.22 -10.89
CA LEU A 130 -23.26 -5.07 -9.97
C LEU A 130 -21.87 -5.38 -10.50
N MET A 131 -21.74 -5.79 -11.76
CA MET A 131 -20.44 -6.09 -12.37
C MET A 131 -19.53 -4.87 -12.41
N LYS A 132 -20.08 -3.67 -12.66
CA LYS A 132 -19.34 -2.42 -12.59
C LYS A 132 -18.84 -2.16 -11.17
N VAL A 133 -19.70 -2.31 -10.16
CA VAL A 133 -19.33 -2.15 -8.75
C VAL A 133 -18.24 -3.16 -8.35
N LEU A 134 -18.34 -4.42 -8.78
CA LEU A 134 -17.31 -5.43 -8.51
C LEU A 134 -15.96 -5.08 -9.13
N SER A 135 -15.93 -4.60 -10.38
CA SER A 135 -14.70 -4.13 -11.02
C SER A 135 -14.06 -2.97 -10.25
N GLU A 136 -14.87 -1.99 -9.86
CA GLU A 136 -14.45 -0.84 -9.07
C GLU A 136 -13.90 -1.25 -7.69
N LEU A 137 -14.48 -2.26 -7.04
CA LEU A 137 -14.00 -2.81 -5.78
C LEU A 137 -12.67 -3.58 -5.93
N ASP A 138 -12.48 -4.31 -7.02
CA ASP A 138 -11.22 -5.00 -7.30
C ASP A 138 -10.08 -4.01 -7.55
N GLU A 139 -10.35 -2.91 -8.26
CA GLU A 139 -9.41 -1.80 -8.41
C GLU A 139 -9.08 -1.14 -7.07
N PHE A 140 -10.12 -0.82 -6.28
CA PHE A 140 -9.96 -0.26 -4.94
C PHE A 140 -9.11 -1.18 -4.04
N LYS A 141 -9.34 -2.49 -4.08
CA LYS A 141 -8.54 -3.46 -3.32
C LYS A 141 -7.06 -3.41 -3.70
N ARG A 142 -6.73 -3.27 -5.00
CA ARG A 142 -5.34 -3.11 -5.44
C ARG A 142 -4.73 -1.81 -4.92
N LEU A 143 -5.46 -0.70 -5.00
CA LEU A 143 -5.03 0.60 -4.48
C LEU A 143 -4.81 0.56 -2.97
N TRP A 144 -5.76 -0.02 -2.23
CA TRP A 144 -5.68 -0.19 -0.78
C TRP A 144 -4.45 -1.00 -0.38
N LEU A 145 -4.24 -2.17 -0.99
CA LEU A 145 -3.13 -3.06 -0.63
C LEU A 145 -1.76 -2.53 -1.09
N ALA A 146 -1.71 -1.75 -2.17
CA ALA A 146 -0.50 -1.04 -2.57
C ALA A 146 -0.06 -0.04 -1.50
N ARG A 147 -1.02 0.56 -0.77
CA ARG A 147 -0.74 1.50 0.30
C ARG A 147 -0.56 0.84 1.67
N PHE A 148 -1.41 -0.13 1.96
CA PHE A 148 -1.50 -0.84 3.23
C PHE A 148 -1.31 -2.34 2.98
N PRO A 149 -0.06 -2.81 2.83
CA PRO A 149 0.22 -4.23 2.63
C PRO A 149 -0.02 -5.00 3.92
N SER A 150 -1.27 -5.39 4.16
CA SER A 150 -1.73 -6.14 5.33
C SER A 150 -2.47 -7.40 4.87
N GLN A 151 -2.06 -8.56 5.38
CA GLN A 151 -2.73 -9.82 5.08
C GLN A 151 -4.18 -9.82 5.60
N ARG A 152 -4.39 -9.26 6.79
CA ARG A 152 -5.72 -9.11 7.39
C ARG A 152 -6.62 -8.22 6.52
N ASP A 153 -6.10 -7.11 6.00
CA ASP A 153 -6.86 -6.19 5.14
C ASP A 153 -7.21 -6.87 3.81
N ARG A 154 -6.27 -7.66 3.26
CA ARG A 154 -6.52 -8.47 2.06
C ARG A 154 -7.65 -9.47 2.24
N GLU A 155 -7.67 -10.18 3.36
CA GLU A 155 -8.73 -11.14 3.70
C GLU A 155 -10.09 -10.45 3.83
N LYS A 156 -10.13 -9.31 4.54
CA LYS A 156 -11.35 -8.49 4.68
C LYS A 156 -11.86 -8.00 3.32
N LEU A 157 -10.99 -7.45 2.47
CA LEU A 157 -11.36 -6.96 1.14
C LEU A 157 -11.84 -8.10 0.22
N ASN A 158 -11.22 -9.28 0.29
CA ASN A 158 -11.71 -10.47 -0.42
C ASN A 158 -13.10 -10.89 0.08
N LEU A 159 -13.31 -10.87 1.40
CA LEU A 159 -14.58 -11.21 2.00
C LEU A 159 -15.69 -10.23 1.59
N MET A 160 -15.37 -8.92 1.58
CA MET A 160 -16.26 -7.87 1.08
C MET A 160 -16.68 -8.12 -0.37
N ILE A 161 -15.72 -8.37 -1.28
CA ILE A 161 -16.01 -8.68 -2.68
C ILE A 161 -16.89 -9.93 -2.79
N ASN A 162 -16.60 -10.98 -2.00
CA ASN A 162 -17.40 -12.20 -2.00
C ASN A 162 -18.85 -11.96 -1.55
N TYR A 163 -19.09 -11.09 -0.56
CA TYR A 163 -20.45 -10.71 -0.18
C TYR A 163 -21.19 -10.06 -1.34
N ILE A 164 -20.55 -9.13 -2.05
CA ILE A 164 -21.15 -8.46 -3.21
C ILE A 164 -21.36 -9.43 -4.38
N THR A 165 -20.43 -10.33 -4.66
CA THR A 165 -20.62 -11.35 -5.72
C THR A 165 -21.84 -12.24 -5.46
N LYS A 166 -22.15 -12.52 -4.19
CA LYS A 166 -23.34 -13.31 -3.80
C LYS A 166 -24.66 -12.56 -3.97
N THR A 167 -24.66 -11.30 -4.37
CA THR A 167 -25.88 -10.52 -4.64
C THR A 167 -26.31 -10.60 -6.10
N LYS A 168 -25.59 -11.33 -6.96
CA LYS A 168 -25.96 -11.54 -8.37
C LYS A 168 -27.31 -12.23 -8.50
N LEU A 169 -28.15 -11.73 -9.40
CA LEU A 169 -29.44 -12.32 -9.74
C LEU A 169 -29.32 -13.37 -10.87
N PRO A 170 -30.18 -14.40 -10.88
CA PRO A 170 -31.15 -14.73 -9.84
C PRO A 170 -30.44 -15.36 -8.63
N ILE A 171 -30.92 -15.11 -7.41
CA ILE A 171 -30.33 -15.74 -6.21
C ILE A 171 -30.91 -17.15 -6.08
N VAL A 172 -30.03 -18.14 -6.25
CA VAL A 172 -30.38 -19.56 -6.19
C VAL A 172 -29.89 -20.16 -4.88
N LEU A 173 -30.79 -20.85 -4.16
CA LEU A 173 -30.44 -21.64 -2.99
C LEU A 173 -30.39 -23.12 -3.33
N LYS A 174 -29.33 -23.79 -2.89
CA LYS A 174 -29.27 -25.25 -2.89
C LYS A 174 -30.10 -25.78 -1.72
N SER A 175 -31.03 -26.68 -1.99
CA SER A 175 -31.76 -27.43 -0.97
C SER A 175 -30.81 -28.22 -0.08
N LYS A 176 -31.25 -28.57 1.14
CA LYS A 176 -30.46 -29.31 2.14
C LYS A 176 -29.94 -30.66 1.60
N ASP A 177 -30.64 -31.24 0.64
CA ASP A 177 -30.28 -32.51 0.01
C ASP A 177 -29.42 -32.35 -1.26
N GLY A 178 -29.07 -31.11 -1.63
CA GLY A 178 -28.17 -30.79 -2.76
C GLY A 178 -28.71 -31.06 -4.16
N LYS A 179 -29.91 -31.65 -4.27
CA LYS A 179 -30.51 -32.08 -5.55
C LYS A 179 -31.37 -31.01 -6.23
N GLU A 180 -31.88 -30.05 -5.47
CA GLU A 180 -32.78 -29.02 -5.99
C GLU A 180 -32.24 -27.61 -5.75
N THR A 181 -32.40 -26.77 -6.77
CA THR A 181 -32.09 -25.35 -6.75
C THR A 181 -33.38 -24.55 -6.72
N ILE A 182 -33.59 -23.78 -5.66
CA ILE A 182 -34.77 -22.92 -5.49
C ILE A 182 -34.37 -21.50 -5.84
N ASN A 183 -35.06 -20.90 -6.81
CA ASN A 183 -34.94 -19.48 -7.10
C ASN A 183 -35.68 -18.69 -6.02
N LEU A 184 -34.98 -17.76 -5.38
CA LEU A 184 -35.60 -16.92 -4.37
C LEU A 184 -36.56 -15.93 -5.01
N PRO A 185 -37.74 -15.70 -4.40
CA PRO A 185 -38.61 -14.62 -4.81
C PRO A 185 -37.93 -13.26 -4.59
N PRO A 186 -38.34 -12.20 -5.32
CA PRO A 186 -37.70 -10.88 -5.26
C PRO A 186 -37.57 -10.31 -3.85
N GLU A 187 -38.59 -10.47 -2.99
CA GLU A 187 -38.57 -9.97 -1.61
C GLU A 187 -37.50 -10.66 -0.74
N GLU A 188 -37.41 -11.99 -0.80
CA GLU A 188 -36.38 -12.73 -0.06
C GLU A 188 -34.98 -12.51 -0.64
N ALA A 189 -34.89 -12.34 -1.97
CA ALA A 189 -33.65 -11.94 -2.63
C ALA A 189 -33.18 -10.58 -2.11
N LEU A 190 -34.07 -9.58 -1.98
CA LEU A 190 -33.74 -8.26 -1.44
C LEU A 190 -33.17 -8.33 -0.03
N ILE A 191 -33.77 -9.13 0.85
CA ILE A 191 -33.28 -9.31 2.23
C ILE A 191 -31.84 -9.84 2.22
N ARG A 192 -31.55 -10.83 1.37
CA ARG A 192 -30.18 -11.37 1.22
C ARG A 192 -29.21 -10.36 0.61
N ILE A 193 -29.62 -9.64 -0.43
CA ILE A 193 -28.81 -8.59 -1.06
C ILE A 193 -28.47 -7.53 -0.01
N THR A 194 -29.46 -7.06 0.72
CA THR A 194 -29.30 -6.07 1.80
C THR A 194 -28.33 -6.55 2.86
N SER A 195 -28.48 -7.77 3.35
CA SER A 195 -27.59 -8.35 4.37
C SER A 195 -26.13 -8.45 3.88
N ASN A 196 -25.92 -8.90 2.64
CA ASN A 196 -24.59 -9.00 2.05
C ASN A 196 -23.96 -7.62 1.81
N ILE A 197 -24.73 -6.65 1.29
CA ILE A 197 -24.24 -5.28 1.07
C ILE A 197 -23.89 -4.63 2.41
N ASN A 198 -24.73 -4.75 3.43
CA ASN A 198 -24.44 -4.22 4.76
C ASN A 198 -23.18 -4.85 5.37
N SER A 199 -22.99 -6.16 5.19
CA SER A 199 -21.77 -6.85 5.62
C SER A 199 -20.52 -6.30 4.91
N ALA A 200 -20.63 -6.02 3.61
CA ALA A 200 -19.56 -5.39 2.84
C ALA A 200 -19.28 -3.95 3.29
N VAL A 201 -20.33 -3.16 3.56
CA VAL A 201 -20.20 -1.79 4.09
C VAL A 201 -19.54 -1.77 5.46
N ASN A 202 -19.91 -2.67 6.36
CA ASN A 202 -19.29 -2.78 7.68
C ASN A 202 -17.79 -3.07 7.58
N ILE A 203 -17.37 -3.89 6.62
CA ILE A 203 -15.93 -4.14 6.37
C ILE A 203 -15.22 -2.84 5.95
N LEU A 204 -15.82 -2.05 5.06
CA LEU A 204 -15.25 -0.74 4.68
C LEU A 204 -15.18 0.20 5.88
N ASP A 205 -16.22 0.25 6.71
CA ASP A 205 -16.24 1.10 7.90
C ASP A 205 -15.16 0.70 8.91
N GLU A 206 -14.95 -0.60 9.13
CA GLU A 206 -13.84 -1.09 9.95
C GLU A 206 -12.46 -0.70 9.37
N LEU A 207 -12.28 -0.84 8.04
CA LEU A 207 -11.04 -0.48 7.37
C LEU A 207 -10.76 1.02 7.48
N ILE A 208 -11.77 1.86 7.23
CA ILE A 208 -11.68 3.32 7.34
C ILE A 208 -11.38 3.71 8.79
N SER A 209 -12.11 3.16 9.77
CA SER A 209 -11.95 3.51 11.19
C SER A 209 -10.57 3.11 11.72
N SER A 210 -10.10 1.91 11.34
CA SER A 210 -8.77 1.41 11.75
C SER A 210 -7.60 2.26 11.27
N ARG A 211 -7.82 3.14 10.28
CA ARG A 211 -6.81 4.03 9.70
C ARG A 211 -7.10 5.50 9.97
N GLY A 212 -8.37 5.87 10.16
CA GLY A 212 -8.80 7.23 10.54
C GLY A 212 -8.39 7.61 11.96
N GLU A 213 -8.27 6.64 12.88
CA GLU A 213 -7.77 6.88 14.24
C GLU A 213 -6.23 6.89 14.34
N ASN A 214 -5.52 6.38 13.32
CA ASN A 214 -4.05 6.33 13.32
C ASN A 214 -3.48 6.41 11.90
N PRO A 215 -3.46 7.61 11.27
CA PRO A 215 -2.96 7.80 9.92
C PRO A 215 -1.44 7.53 9.79
N ALA A 216 -0.72 7.47 10.90
CA ALA A 216 0.73 7.71 10.95
C ALA A 216 1.61 6.46 11.12
N VAL A 217 1.14 5.28 10.76
CA VAL A 217 1.98 4.08 10.86
C VAL A 217 1.86 3.21 9.62
N THR A 218 2.33 3.73 8.50
CA THR A 218 2.67 2.85 7.40
C THR A 218 3.81 1.92 7.85
N PRO A 219 3.80 0.62 7.48
CA PRO A 219 4.91 -0.29 7.84
C PRO A 219 6.29 0.23 7.42
N LEU A 220 6.32 1.09 6.39
CA LEU A 220 7.50 1.82 5.96
C LEU A 220 7.93 2.87 6.98
N GLU A 221 7.04 3.66 7.58
CA GLU A 221 7.38 4.59 8.67
C GLU A 221 7.89 3.87 9.93
N VAL A 222 7.35 2.68 10.24
CA VAL A 222 7.88 1.86 11.34
C VAL A 222 9.30 1.41 11.03
N LYS A 223 9.54 0.89 9.83
CA LYS A 223 10.88 0.46 9.41
C LYS A 223 11.85 1.63 9.34
N LEU A 224 11.44 2.75 8.75
CA LEU A 224 12.28 3.95 8.64
C LEU A 224 12.60 4.55 10.01
N SER A 225 11.62 4.65 10.91
CA SER A 225 11.84 5.15 12.27
C SER A 225 12.72 4.21 13.10
N GLN A 226 12.57 2.90 12.91
CA GLN A 226 13.40 1.89 13.58
C GLN A 226 14.84 1.91 13.04
N GLU A 227 15.03 2.05 11.72
CA GLU A 227 16.34 2.20 11.10
C GLU A 227 17.01 3.53 11.45
N CYS A 228 16.27 4.65 11.46
CA CYS A 228 16.75 5.94 11.94
C CYS A 228 17.13 5.88 13.43
N GLY A 229 16.35 5.18 14.26
CA GLY A 229 16.68 4.96 15.67
C GLY A 229 17.96 4.14 15.86
N GLN A 230 18.17 3.11 15.04
CA GLN A 230 19.41 2.32 15.04
C GLN A 230 20.60 3.14 14.55
N LEU A 231 20.43 4.01 13.55
CA LEU A 231 21.46 4.92 13.09
C LEU A 231 21.85 5.91 14.19
N ARG A 232 20.86 6.50 14.87
CA ARG A 232 21.07 7.45 15.97
C ARG A 232 21.84 6.82 17.13
N ALA A 233 21.46 5.60 17.52
CA ALA A 233 22.18 4.84 18.55
C ALA A 233 23.62 4.48 18.16
N LYS A 234 23.87 4.22 16.86
CA LYS A 234 25.24 3.97 16.35
C LYS A 234 26.07 5.26 16.34
N VAL A 235 25.48 6.40 15.97
CA VAL A 235 26.15 7.71 16.02
C VAL A 235 26.48 8.08 17.47
N GLU A 236 25.53 7.95 18.40
CA GLU A 236 25.75 8.26 19.82
C GLU A 236 26.83 7.36 20.45
N LYS A 237 26.91 6.10 20.02
CA LYS A 237 27.96 5.17 20.46
C LYS A 237 29.33 5.56 19.89
N LEU A 238 29.39 6.00 18.64
CA LEU A 238 30.61 6.50 18.00
C LEU A 238 31.06 7.82 18.61
N GLU A 239 30.14 8.74 18.95
CA GLU A 239 30.42 9.99 19.66
C GLU A 239 31.01 9.73 21.04
N LYS A 240 30.42 8.81 21.82
CA LYS A 240 31.00 8.40 23.12
C LYS A 240 32.40 7.82 22.98
N GLN A 241 32.63 6.96 21.98
CA GLN A 241 33.96 6.42 21.72
C GLN A 241 34.94 7.54 21.34
N LEU A 242 34.50 8.53 20.56
CA LEU A 242 35.32 9.67 20.15
C LEU A 242 35.67 10.58 21.33
N GLU A 243 34.72 10.82 22.25
CA GLU A 243 34.96 11.53 23.51
C GLU A 243 35.96 10.78 24.39
N GLU A 244 35.81 9.46 24.55
CA GLU A 244 36.76 8.62 25.31
C GLU A 244 38.17 8.65 24.72
N TYR A 245 38.30 8.57 23.39
CA TYR A 245 39.61 8.70 22.72
C TYR A 245 40.19 10.11 22.82
N SER A 246 39.35 11.15 22.78
CA SER A 246 39.80 12.53 22.95
C SER A 246 40.23 12.87 24.38
N ALA A 247 39.67 12.19 25.38
CA ALA A 247 40.03 12.37 26.80
C ALA A 247 41.31 11.61 27.20
N LEU A 248 41.78 10.69 26.35
CA LEU A 248 43.00 9.90 26.54
C LEU A 248 44.24 10.50 25.84
N THR A 249 44.10 11.63 25.14
CA THR A 249 45.18 12.36 24.44
C THR A 249 45.41 13.72 25.08
#